data_AF-A0A968HPS8-F1
#
_entry.id   AF-A0A968HPS8-F1
#
_cell.length_a   1.000
_cell.length_b   1.000
_cell.length_c   1.000
_cell.angle_alpha   90.00
_cell.angle_beta   90.00
_cell.angle_gamma   90.00
#
_symmetry.space_group_name_H-M   'P 1'
#
loop_
_entity.id
_entity.type
_entity.pdbx_description
1 polymer ?
#
loop_
_entity_poly.entity_id
_entity_poly.type
_entity_poly.pdbx_seq_one_letter_code
_entity_poly.pdbx_strand_id
1 'polypeptide(L)'
;MPQSRGFTLAELLVALALSMVVLIAALSALAFAYSAADAQADRFEQRVDLRITQLVVRRASQSLVAGIPAPAPEESPEEFAEGDSPAEQTPPAPAEEEQAPPVPASLSGVFDPLLEPDYFELFFEETQSPDGQTIYLPRMELMLRVSPIEEARDAGRLSERDRAAAFSSAPPADVIRGAFEVVWDTRRGWTLRWAPIDPPGEPTNLLHGLTEIQWSVLPRELSAEVWPDVYAAYLAQDFPFVIRLILATDEGLRADWAFETNVVTRGVAP
;
A
#
# COMPACT_ATOMS: atom_id res chain seq x y z
N MET A 1 -4.36 -78.98 38.70
CA MET A 1 -4.39 -77.52 38.96
C MET A 1 -3.27 -76.88 38.16
N PRO A 2 -3.55 -75.99 37.20
CA PRO A 2 -2.48 -75.33 36.45
C PRO A 2 -1.67 -74.44 37.40
N GLN A 3 -0.35 -74.64 37.46
CA GLN A 3 0.56 -73.78 38.19
C GLN A 3 0.62 -72.42 37.48
N SER A 4 0.16 -71.37 38.14
CA SER A 4 0.35 -69.99 37.69
C SER A 4 1.85 -69.65 37.76
N ARG A 5 2.53 -69.60 36.61
CA ARG A 5 3.88 -69.02 36.54
C ARG A 5 3.74 -67.52 36.73
N GLY A 6 4.25 -67.00 37.84
CA GLY A 6 4.34 -65.56 38.08
C GLY A 6 5.32 -64.90 37.10
N PHE A 7 5.13 -63.62 36.83
CA PHE A 7 6.03 -62.82 36.01
C PHE A 7 7.41 -62.70 36.66
N THR A 8 8.44 -62.82 35.84
CA THR A 8 9.82 -62.54 36.26
C THR A 8 10.05 -61.03 36.32
N LEU A 9 11.00 -60.60 37.17
CA LEU A 9 11.38 -59.18 37.29
C LEU A 9 11.82 -58.59 35.93
N ALA A 10 12.47 -59.39 35.09
CA ALA A 10 12.89 -58.97 33.75
C ALA A 10 11.70 -58.69 32.83
N GLU A 11 10.67 -59.54 32.84
CA GLU A 11 9.44 -59.32 32.05
C GLU A 11 8.71 -58.05 32.51
N LEU A 12 8.68 -57.78 33.81
CA LEU A 12 8.09 -56.56 34.36
C LEU A 12 8.84 -55.30 33.88
N LEU A 13 10.18 -55.33 33.89
CA LEU A 13 11.01 -54.21 33.42
C LEU A 13 10.83 -53.95 31.93
N VAL A 14 10.76 -55.01 31.10
CA VAL A 14 10.50 -54.88 29.66
C VAL A 14 9.09 -54.32 29.42
N ALA A 15 8.08 -54.82 30.13
CA ALA A 15 6.73 -54.29 30.02
C ALA A 15 6.64 -52.81 30.41
N LEU A 16 7.36 -52.40 31.46
CA LEU A 16 7.41 -51.01 31.91
C LEU A 16 8.14 -50.11 30.90
N ALA A 17 9.26 -50.57 30.34
CA ALA A 17 10.00 -49.85 29.30
C ALA A 17 9.14 -49.67 28.03
N LEU A 18 8.47 -50.73 27.56
CA LEU A 18 7.56 -50.66 26.41
C LEU A 18 6.38 -49.71 26.68
N SER A 19 5.81 -49.76 27.87
CA SER A 19 4.73 -48.85 28.27
C SER A 19 5.19 -47.39 28.27
N MET A 20 6.42 -47.14 28.71
CA MET A 20 7.03 -45.80 28.69
C MET A 20 7.27 -45.31 27.26
N VAL A 21 7.73 -46.18 26.35
CA VAL A 21 7.89 -45.83 24.92
C VAL A 21 6.54 -45.48 24.28
N VAL A 22 5.49 -46.26 24.54
CA VAL A 22 4.14 -45.96 24.03
C VAL A 22 3.61 -44.64 24.58
N LEU A 23 3.83 -44.37 25.88
CA LEU A 23 3.42 -43.12 26.50
C LEU A 23 4.15 -41.91 25.88
N ILE A 24 5.47 -42.00 25.69
CA ILE A 24 6.27 -40.96 25.05
C ILE A 24 5.76 -40.71 23.62
N ALA A 25 5.55 -41.78 22.84
CA ALA A 25 5.04 -41.66 21.48
C ALA A 25 3.66 -40.98 21.42
N ALA A 26 2.75 -41.32 22.34
CA ALA A 26 1.43 -40.70 22.43
C ALA A 26 1.51 -39.21 22.80
N LEU A 27 2.37 -38.86 23.76
CA LEU A 27 2.60 -37.45 24.15
C LEU A 27 3.23 -36.64 23.02
N SER A 28 4.19 -37.21 22.29
CA SER A 28 4.79 -36.57 21.11
C SER A 28 3.77 -36.36 19.98
N ALA A 29 2.91 -37.35 19.72
CA ALA A 29 1.84 -37.22 18.74
C ALA A 29 0.83 -36.13 19.13
N LEU A 30 0.48 -36.04 20.41
CA LEU A 30 -0.39 -34.99 20.95
C LEU A 30 0.24 -33.61 20.80
N ALA A 31 1.52 -33.46 21.21
CA ALA A 31 2.26 -32.21 21.06
C ALA A 31 2.38 -31.76 19.60
N PHE A 32 2.61 -32.71 18.68
CA PHE A 32 2.62 -32.44 17.24
C PHE A 32 1.25 -32.00 16.74
N ALA A 33 0.16 -32.65 17.18
CA ALA A 33 -1.20 -32.27 16.80
C ALA A 33 -1.57 -30.87 17.29
N TYR A 34 -1.18 -30.50 18.51
CA TYR A 34 -1.38 -29.14 19.04
C TYR A 34 -0.58 -28.11 18.24
N SER A 35 0.71 -28.35 18.01
CA SER A 35 1.55 -27.46 17.20
C SER A 35 1.02 -27.30 15.77
N ALA A 36 0.50 -28.38 15.17
CA ALA A 36 -0.12 -28.32 13.86
C ALA A 36 -1.43 -27.53 13.85
N ALA A 37 -2.23 -27.60 14.92
CA ALA A 37 -3.46 -26.84 15.06
C ALA A 37 -3.18 -25.33 15.23
N ASP A 38 -2.20 -24.97 16.04
CA ASP A 38 -1.77 -23.58 16.23
C ASP A 38 -1.25 -23.00 14.90
N ALA A 39 -0.36 -23.72 14.21
CA ALA A 39 0.13 -23.29 12.89
C ALA A 39 -1.00 -23.17 11.84
N GLN A 40 -2.07 -23.97 11.95
CA GLN A 40 -3.24 -23.81 11.08
C GLN A 40 -4.07 -22.58 11.43
N ALA A 41 -4.21 -22.27 12.71
CA ALA A 41 -4.91 -21.07 13.17
C ALA A 41 -4.18 -19.79 12.71
N ASP A 42 -2.86 -19.74 12.86
CA ASP A 42 -2.04 -18.58 12.46
C ASP A 42 -2.13 -18.36 10.94
N ARG A 43 -2.04 -19.43 10.14
CA ARG A 43 -2.23 -19.33 8.68
C ARG A 43 -3.64 -18.91 8.28
N PHE A 44 -4.65 -19.26 9.07
CA PHE A 44 -6.01 -18.82 8.83
C PHE A 44 -6.16 -17.32 9.12
N GLU A 45 -5.64 -16.83 10.25
CA GLU A 45 -5.60 -15.40 10.59
C GLU A 45 -4.89 -14.60 9.49
N GLN A 46 -3.70 -15.03 9.06
CA GLN A 46 -2.98 -14.33 7.99
C GLN A 46 -3.72 -14.31 6.65
N ARG A 47 -4.48 -15.35 6.30
CA ARG A 47 -5.32 -15.34 5.08
C ARG A 47 -6.46 -14.34 5.18
N VAL A 48 -7.04 -14.20 6.36
CA VAL A 48 -8.08 -13.19 6.63
C VAL A 48 -7.48 -11.79 6.53
N ASP A 49 -6.34 -11.55 7.17
CA ASP A 49 -5.60 -10.28 7.12
C ASP A 49 -5.21 -9.91 5.69
N LEU A 50 -4.70 -10.86 4.91
CA LEU A 50 -4.36 -10.69 3.50
C LEU A 50 -5.61 -10.31 2.68
N ARG A 51 -6.77 -10.90 2.97
CA ARG A 51 -8.04 -10.54 2.33
C ARG A 51 -8.51 -9.13 2.72
N ILE A 52 -8.41 -8.76 4.00
CA ILE A 52 -8.75 -7.43 4.50
C ILE A 52 -7.84 -6.38 3.84
N THR A 53 -6.53 -6.63 3.83
CA THR A 53 -5.52 -5.78 3.20
C THR A 53 -5.86 -5.54 1.74
N GLN A 54 -6.16 -6.60 0.98
CA GLN A 54 -6.57 -6.49 -0.42
C GLN A 54 -7.76 -5.54 -0.60
N LEU A 55 -8.78 -5.66 0.26
CA LEU A 55 -9.99 -4.83 0.20
C LEU A 55 -9.71 -3.38 0.56
N VAL A 56 -8.93 -3.13 1.60
CA VAL A 56 -8.57 -1.77 2.04
C VAL A 56 -7.75 -1.06 0.97
N VAL A 57 -6.69 -1.70 0.45
CA VAL A 57 -5.84 -1.12 -0.60
C VAL A 57 -6.65 -0.87 -1.87
N ARG A 58 -7.44 -1.85 -2.32
CA ARG A 58 -8.32 -1.68 -3.48
C ARG A 58 -9.26 -0.49 -3.32
N ARG A 59 -9.89 -0.38 -2.15
CA ARG A 59 -10.81 0.72 -1.87
C ARG A 59 -10.08 2.06 -1.86
N ALA A 60 -8.89 2.12 -1.27
CA ALA A 60 -8.06 3.32 -1.30
C ALA A 60 -7.73 3.74 -2.74
N SER A 61 -7.24 2.81 -3.58
CA SER A 61 -6.93 3.09 -5.00
C SER A 61 -8.16 3.55 -5.81
N GLN A 62 -9.35 3.06 -5.47
CA GLN A 62 -10.61 3.43 -6.14
C GLN A 62 -11.25 4.71 -5.60
N SER A 63 -10.76 5.23 -4.48
CA SER A 63 -11.27 6.42 -3.80
C SER A 63 -10.28 7.59 -3.84
N LEU A 64 -9.24 7.51 -4.68
CA LEU A 64 -8.25 8.56 -4.83
C LEU A 64 -8.89 9.85 -5.32
N VAL A 65 -8.54 10.96 -4.69
CA VAL A 65 -9.04 12.29 -5.05
C VAL A 65 -7.96 13.03 -5.81
N ALA A 66 -8.34 13.60 -6.96
CA ALA A 66 -7.52 14.60 -7.65
C ALA A 66 -8.15 15.98 -7.53
N GLY A 67 -7.27 16.97 -7.56
CA GLY A 67 -7.66 18.36 -7.53
C GLY A 67 -8.27 18.79 -8.83
N ILE A 68 -8.98 19.89 -8.78
CA ILE A 68 -9.24 20.60 -10.02
C ILE A 68 -7.93 21.31 -10.35
N PRO A 69 -7.25 20.99 -11.47
CA PRO A 69 -6.15 21.83 -11.90
C PRO A 69 -6.72 23.24 -12.04
N ALA A 70 -6.11 24.21 -11.35
CA ALA A 70 -6.47 25.61 -11.55
C ALA A 70 -6.50 25.85 -13.07
N PRO A 71 -7.55 26.50 -13.62
CA PRO A 71 -7.58 26.80 -15.04
C PRO A 71 -6.24 27.47 -15.37
N ALA A 72 -5.56 26.94 -16.39
CA ALA A 72 -4.33 27.56 -16.86
C ALA A 72 -4.59 29.06 -16.97
N PRO A 73 -3.73 29.93 -16.42
CA PRO A 73 -3.92 31.36 -16.58
C PRO A 73 -4.13 31.59 -18.06
N GLU A 74 -5.30 32.15 -18.43
CA GLU A 74 -5.52 32.55 -19.81
C GLU A 74 -4.34 33.44 -20.15
N GLU A 75 -3.45 32.97 -21.01
CA GLU A 75 -2.43 33.79 -21.61
C GLU A 75 -3.20 34.91 -22.31
N SER A 76 -3.34 36.04 -21.62
CA SER A 76 -3.86 37.26 -22.20
C SER A 76 -3.02 37.46 -23.45
N PRO A 77 -3.62 37.45 -24.66
CA PRO A 77 -2.85 37.55 -25.87
C PRO A 77 -1.96 38.77 -25.74
N GLU A 78 -0.65 38.55 -25.65
CA GLU A 78 0.32 39.63 -25.65
C GLU A 78 -0.01 40.47 -26.87
N GLU A 79 -0.50 41.68 -26.60
CA GLU A 79 -0.67 42.73 -27.58
C GLU A 79 0.75 43.07 -28.04
N PHE A 80 1.24 42.34 -29.04
CA PHE A 80 2.46 42.67 -29.76
C PHE A 80 2.24 44.04 -30.39
N ALA A 81 2.57 45.07 -29.63
CA ALA A 81 2.75 46.40 -30.16
C ALA A 81 3.86 46.29 -31.23
N GLU A 82 3.47 46.49 -32.49
CA GLU A 82 4.37 46.75 -33.61
C GLU A 82 5.31 47.90 -33.24
N GLY A 83 6.49 47.55 -32.75
CA GLY A 83 7.62 48.42 -32.53
C GLY A 83 8.66 48.20 -33.61
N ASP A 84 8.50 48.93 -34.70
CA ASP A 84 9.37 49.02 -35.86
C ASP A 84 10.83 49.37 -35.49
N SER A 85 11.82 48.55 -35.87
CA SER A 85 13.19 49.01 -36.19
C SER A 85 14.12 47.93 -36.81
N PRO A 86 15.11 48.34 -37.63
CA PRO A 86 15.57 47.55 -38.77
C PRO A 86 16.89 46.77 -38.54
N ALA A 87 17.10 45.86 -39.50
CA ALA A 87 18.17 44.89 -39.71
C ALA A 87 19.63 45.30 -39.40
N GLU A 88 20.38 44.36 -38.80
CA GLU A 88 21.82 44.18 -39.08
C GLU A 88 22.31 42.74 -38.82
N GLN A 89 22.54 42.03 -39.93
CA GLN A 89 23.53 40.99 -40.28
C GLN A 89 24.25 40.15 -39.18
N THR A 90 24.08 38.82 -39.29
CA THR A 90 24.89 37.73 -38.68
C THR A 90 26.26 37.56 -39.38
N PRO A 91 27.32 36.99 -38.75
CA PRO A 91 27.64 35.54 -38.92
C PRO A 91 28.45 34.92 -37.72
N PRO A 92 29.03 33.71 -37.82
CA PRO A 92 28.50 32.41 -37.42
C PRO A 92 29.11 31.80 -36.13
N ALA A 93 28.50 30.68 -35.68
CA ALA A 93 28.72 29.94 -34.44
C ALA A 93 30.11 29.29 -34.26
N PRO A 94 30.44 28.91 -33.00
CA PRO A 94 31.16 27.67 -32.74
C PRO A 94 30.38 26.70 -31.83
N ALA A 95 30.37 25.45 -32.29
CA ALA A 95 30.36 24.16 -31.57
C ALA A 95 29.39 23.93 -30.40
N GLU A 96 28.53 22.94 -30.65
CA GLU A 96 27.65 22.22 -29.74
C GLU A 96 28.40 21.71 -28.48
N GLU A 97 28.03 22.24 -27.31
CA GLU A 97 28.11 21.49 -26.06
C GLU A 97 26.73 20.91 -25.80
N GLU A 98 26.65 19.59 -25.83
CA GLU A 98 25.49 18.77 -25.51
C GLU A 98 25.13 18.96 -24.02
N GLN A 99 24.35 20.01 -23.74
CA GLN A 99 23.72 20.21 -22.44
C GLN A 99 22.68 19.11 -22.24
N ALA A 100 22.96 18.23 -21.27
CA ALA A 100 21.96 17.36 -20.68
C ALA A 100 20.69 18.19 -20.35
N PRO A 101 19.48 17.65 -20.55
CA PRO A 101 18.26 18.39 -20.28
C PRO A 101 18.32 18.92 -18.84
N PRO A 102 18.06 20.21 -18.60
CA PRO A 102 17.98 20.71 -17.24
C PRO A 102 16.89 19.90 -16.54
N VAL A 103 17.25 19.27 -15.42
CA VAL A 103 16.28 18.80 -14.43
C VAL A 103 15.29 19.94 -14.24
N PRO A 104 13.98 19.75 -14.47
CA PRO A 104 13.03 20.86 -14.37
C PRO A 104 13.21 21.47 -12.99
N ALA A 105 13.53 22.77 -13.01
CA ALA A 105 13.69 23.56 -11.81
C ALA A 105 12.47 23.31 -10.93
N SER A 106 12.74 22.86 -9.69
CA SER A 106 11.75 22.68 -8.65
C SER A 106 10.73 23.81 -8.73
N LEU A 107 9.50 23.47 -9.09
CA LEU A 107 8.35 24.35 -9.09
C LEU A 107 8.21 24.91 -7.67
N SER A 108 8.87 26.03 -7.45
CA SER A 108 8.82 26.81 -6.22
C SER A 108 7.53 27.63 -6.28
N GLY A 109 6.40 26.93 -6.32
CA GLY A 109 5.09 27.50 -6.11
C GLY A 109 5.00 27.93 -4.66
N VAL A 110 4.51 29.15 -4.44
CA VAL A 110 4.17 29.67 -3.11
C VAL A 110 3.21 28.66 -2.46
N PHE A 111 3.68 27.99 -1.41
CA PHE A 111 2.92 27.02 -0.63
C PHE A 111 1.82 27.76 0.16
N ASP A 112 0.56 27.60 -0.25
CA ASP A 112 -0.58 28.01 0.56
C ASP A 112 -1.03 26.81 1.43
N PRO A 113 -0.77 26.82 2.75
CA PRO A 113 -1.12 25.72 3.64
C PRO A 113 -2.63 25.49 3.79
N LEU A 114 -3.48 26.37 3.24
CA LEU A 114 -4.94 26.22 3.25
C LEU A 114 -5.50 25.56 1.98
N LEU A 115 -4.65 25.32 0.98
CA LEU A 115 -4.96 24.59 -0.25
C LEU A 115 -3.97 23.44 -0.36
N GLU A 116 -4.03 22.46 0.54
CA GLU A 116 -3.23 21.23 0.35
C GLU A 116 -3.60 20.62 -1.01
N PRO A 117 -2.64 20.49 -1.95
CA PRO A 117 -2.92 19.90 -3.24
C PRO A 117 -3.35 18.46 -3.03
N ASP A 118 -4.28 18.00 -3.88
CA ASP A 118 -4.60 16.59 -3.94
C ASP A 118 -3.35 15.76 -4.20
N TYR A 119 -3.10 14.83 -3.28
CA TYR A 119 -1.76 14.31 -3.04
C TYR A 119 -1.74 12.79 -3.19
N PHE A 120 -0.81 12.30 -4.00
CA PHE A 120 -0.31 10.92 -3.97
C PHE A 120 1.21 10.97 -4.00
N GLU A 121 1.85 10.26 -3.08
CA GLU A 121 3.30 10.12 -3.05
C GLU A 121 3.69 8.70 -2.63
N LEU A 122 4.59 8.10 -3.41
CA LEU A 122 5.28 6.87 -3.09
C LEU A 122 6.77 7.18 -2.95
N PHE A 123 7.30 6.98 -1.76
CA PHE A 123 8.70 7.22 -1.43
C PHE A 123 9.21 6.17 -0.44
N PHE A 124 10.50 6.23 -0.14
CA PHE A 124 11.13 5.40 0.87
C PHE A 124 11.50 6.23 2.10
N GLU A 125 11.06 5.78 3.27
CA GLU A 125 11.37 6.40 4.55
C GLU A 125 12.55 5.66 5.20
N GLU A 126 13.55 6.42 5.65
CA GLU A 126 14.67 5.89 6.42
C GLU A 126 14.21 5.57 7.85
N THR A 127 14.41 4.34 8.28
CA THR A 127 14.07 3.90 9.64
C THR A 127 15.15 2.97 10.21
N GLN A 128 15.08 2.74 11.53
CA GLN A 128 15.97 1.78 12.19
C GLN A 128 15.25 0.44 12.38
N SER A 129 15.91 -0.62 11.94
CA SER A 129 15.50 -1.98 12.20
C SER A 129 15.69 -2.34 13.70
N PRO A 130 15.08 -3.44 14.18
CA PRO A 130 15.20 -3.88 15.57
C PRO A 130 16.64 -4.23 15.99
N ASP A 131 17.49 -4.63 15.04
CA ASP A 131 18.92 -4.89 15.24
C ASP A 131 19.79 -3.63 15.10
N GLY A 132 19.18 -2.45 14.93
CA GLY A 132 19.85 -1.15 14.89
C GLY A 132 20.48 -0.79 13.55
N GLN A 133 20.13 -1.51 12.47
CA GLN A 133 20.57 -1.17 11.12
C GLN A 133 19.63 -0.14 10.49
N THR A 134 20.19 0.77 9.71
CA THR A 134 19.38 1.66 8.87
C THR A 134 18.78 0.86 7.72
N ILE A 135 17.47 0.95 7.56
CA ILE A 135 16.72 0.36 6.45
C ILE A 135 15.80 1.39 5.80
N TYR A 136 15.45 1.16 4.54
CA TYR A 136 14.54 2.01 3.78
C TYR A 136 13.23 1.24 3.55
N LEU A 137 12.13 1.75 4.07
CA LEU A 137 10.81 1.12 3.93
C LEU A 137 9.92 1.96 3.02
N PRO A 138 9.15 1.34 2.12
CA PRO A 138 8.27 2.08 1.25
C PRO A 138 7.09 2.63 2.06
N ARG A 139 6.74 3.88 1.78
CA ARG A 139 5.58 4.58 2.33
C ARG A 139 4.78 5.18 1.19
N MET A 140 3.48 4.90 1.19
CA MET A 140 2.54 5.42 0.19
C MET A 140 1.54 6.32 0.88
N GLU A 141 1.64 7.62 0.64
CA GLU A 141 0.69 8.61 1.14
C GLU A 141 -0.29 9.02 0.06
N LEU A 142 -1.54 9.25 0.45
CA LEU A 142 -2.60 9.57 -0.49
C LEU A 142 -3.79 10.28 0.17
N MET A 143 -4.58 10.98 -0.66
CA MET A 143 -5.87 11.55 -0.27
C MET A 143 -7.04 10.72 -0.79
N LEU A 144 -7.97 10.38 0.13
CA LEU A 144 -9.13 9.54 -0.14
C LEU A 144 -10.42 10.30 0.08
N ARG A 145 -11.40 10.07 -0.82
CA ARG A 145 -12.79 10.45 -0.56
C ARG A 145 -13.42 9.41 0.34
N VAL A 146 -13.90 9.81 1.52
CA VAL A 146 -14.72 8.93 2.36
C VAL A 146 -15.95 8.55 1.54
N SER A 147 -16.21 7.25 1.37
CA SER A 147 -17.43 6.85 0.68
C SER A 147 -18.61 7.21 1.59
N PRO A 148 -19.61 7.95 1.08
CA PRO A 148 -20.82 8.29 1.80
C PRO A 148 -21.77 7.10 1.92
N ILE A 149 -21.42 5.96 1.31
CA ILE A 149 -22.15 4.70 1.45
C ILE A 149 -21.79 4.16 2.84
N GLU A 150 -22.65 4.46 3.82
CA GLU A 150 -22.61 3.86 5.15
C GLU A 150 -22.49 2.33 5.01
N GLU A 151 -21.43 1.80 5.61
CA GLU A 151 -21.12 0.38 5.75
C GLU A 151 -20.89 -0.42 4.45
N ALA A 152 -19.79 -1.19 4.44
CA ALA A 152 -19.41 -2.14 3.39
C ALA A 152 -20.47 -3.22 3.07
N ARG A 153 -21.59 -3.24 3.81
CA ARG A 153 -22.68 -4.21 3.68
C ARG A 153 -23.51 -4.02 2.41
N ASP A 154 -23.69 -2.78 1.94
CA ASP A 154 -24.50 -2.48 0.76
C ASP A 154 -23.68 -2.13 -0.49
N ALA A 155 -22.41 -1.73 -0.35
CA ALA A 155 -21.52 -1.44 -1.48
C ALA A 155 -21.29 -2.66 -2.39
N GLY A 156 -21.26 -3.87 -1.83
CA GLY A 156 -21.13 -5.12 -2.60
C GLY A 156 -22.37 -5.49 -3.43
N ARG A 157 -23.51 -4.85 -3.19
CA ARG A 157 -24.79 -5.12 -3.88
C ARG A 157 -25.12 -4.10 -4.97
N LEU A 158 -24.43 -2.97 -4.97
CA LEU A 158 -24.65 -1.92 -5.96
C LEU A 158 -23.91 -2.25 -7.27
N SER A 159 -24.59 -2.04 -8.39
CA SER A 159 -23.95 -2.09 -9.71
C SER A 159 -22.86 -1.01 -9.80
N GLU A 160 -21.89 -1.20 -10.68
CA GLU A 160 -20.78 -0.24 -10.88
C GLU A 160 -21.28 1.14 -11.30
N ARG A 161 -22.36 1.17 -12.10
CA ARG A 161 -23.05 2.40 -12.51
C ARG A 161 -23.73 3.11 -11.33
N ASP A 162 -24.40 2.35 -10.46
CA ASP A 162 -25.08 2.93 -9.29
C ASP A 162 -24.09 3.41 -8.23
N ARG A 163 -22.93 2.75 -8.11
CA ARG A 163 -21.81 3.25 -7.31
C ARG A 163 -21.31 4.57 -7.86
N ALA A 164 -20.98 4.66 -9.14
CA ALA A 164 -20.52 5.89 -9.76
C ALA A 164 -21.53 7.04 -9.59
N ALA A 165 -22.83 6.76 -9.76
CA ALA A 165 -23.90 7.71 -9.54
C ALA A 165 -23.99 8.17 -8.06
N ALA A 166 -23.96 7.24 -7.10
CA ALA A 166 -23.98 7.56 -5.68
C ALA A 166 -22.76 8.37 -5.22
N PHE A 167 -21.57 8.07 -5.74
CA PHE A 167 -20.37 8.87 -5.51
C PHE A 167 -20.48 10.27 -6.14
N SER A 168 -21.13 10.41 -7.29
CA SER A 168 -21.34 11.71 -7.94
C SER A 168 -22.40 12.58 -7.24
N SER A 169 -23.42 11.98 -6.61
CA SER A 169 -24.56 12.69 -6.03
C SER A 169 -24.45 12.97 -4.53
N ALA A 170 -23.48 12.37 -3.85
CA ALA A 170 -23.32 12.55 -2.42
C ALA A 170 -22.80 13.97 -2.07
N PRO A 171 -23.17 14.50 -0.89
CA PRO A 171 -22.59 15.74 -0.36
C PRO A 171 -21.05 15.70 -0.40
N PRO A 172 -20.34 16.85 -0.31
CA PRO A 172 -18.88 16.86 -0.24
C PRO A 172 -18.47 15.92 0.88
N ALA A 173 -17.95 14.77 0.48
CA ALA A 173 -17.59 13.75 1.43
C ALA A 173 -16.30 14.22 2.08
N ASP A 174 -16.15 13.95 3.38
CA ASP A 174 -14.92 14.26 4.07
C ASP A 174 -13.75 13.60 3.32
N VAL A 175 -12.72 14.38 3.06
CA VAL A 175 -11.48 13.88 2.47
C VAL A 175 -10.56 13.49 3.62
N ILE A 176 -9.97 12.31 3.54
CA ILE A 176 -8.99 11.84 4.51
C ILE A 176 -7.65 11.72 3.81
N ARG A 177 -6.64 12.42 4.33
CA ARG A 177 -5.24 12.15 4.02
C ARG A 177 -4.74 11.03 4.92
N GLY A 178 -4.05 10.04 4.36
CA GLY A 178 -3.45 8.98 5.15
C GLY A 178 -2.31 8.26 4.42
N ALA A 179 -1.65 7.37 5.15
CA ALA A 179 -0.48 6.64 4.67
C ALA A 179 -0.64 5.14 4.86
N PHE A 180 -0.18 4.38 3.87
CA PHE A 180 0.24 3.00 4.07
C PHE A 180 1.70 3.00 4.48
N GLU A 181 1.96 2.50 5.67
CA GLU A 181 3.30 2.47 6.25
C GLU A 181 3.63 1.09 6.82
N VAL A 182 4.92 0.79 6.86
CA VAL A 182 5.47 -0.47 7.38
C VAL A 182 6.15 -0.17 8.70
N VAL A 183 5.67 -0.78 9.77
CA VAL A 183 6.18 -0.53 11.13
C VAL A 183 6.58 -1.83 11.82
N TRP A 184 7.53 -1.74 12.73
CA TRP A 184 7.92 -2.87 13.56
C TRP A 184 6.97 -3.04 14.76
N ASP A 185 6.28 -4.17 14.83
CA ASP A 185 5.52 -4.60 16.02
C ASP A 185 6.34 -5.64 16.79
N THR A 186 6.63 -5.36 18.07
CA THR A 186 7.44 -6.26 18.93
C THR A 186 6.86 -7.67 19.09
N ARG A 187 5.56 -7.87 18.89
CA ARG A 187 4.86 -9.15 19.02
C ARG A 187 4.63 -9.83 17.67
N ARG A 188 4.43 -9.04 16.61
CA ARG A 188 3.99 -9.54 15.30
C ARG A 188 4.98 -9.29 14.15
N GLY A 189 6.14 -8.70 14.43
CA GLY A 189 7.16 -8.38 13.43
C GLY A 189 6.78 -7.18 12.55
N TRP A 190 7.32 -7.13 11.33
CA TRP A 190 6.98 -6.09 10.36
C TRP A 190 5.48 -6.15 10.00
N THR A 191 4.82 -5.01 10.12
CA THR A 191 3.37 -4.87 9.97
C THR A 191 3.05 -3.73 9.02
N LEU A 192 2.23 -4.02 8.01
CA LEU A 192 1.62 -3.01 7.15
C LEU A 192 0.39 -2.46 7.86
N ARG A 193 0.29 -1.14 7.96
CA ARG A 193 -0.86 -0.46 8.54
C ARG A 193 -1.30 0.73 7.69
N TRP A 194 -2.57 1.09 7.86
CA TRP A 194 -3.14 2.35 7.37
C TRP A 194 -3.17 3.36 8.52
N ALA A 195 -2.59 4.54 8.32
CA ALA A 195 -2.55 5.61 9.30
C ALA A 195 -3.20 6.88 8.75
N PRO A 196 -4.37 7.31 9.28
CA PRO A 196 -4.95 8.60 8.96
C PRO A 196 -4.05 9.74 9.47
N ILE A 197 -3.70 10.67 8.57
CA ILE A 197 -2.88 11.85 8.87
C ILE A 197 -3.78 13.05 9.16
N ASP A 198 -4.75 13.32 8.28
CA ASP A 198 -5.69 14.43 8.43
C ASP A 198 -7.11 14.04 7.94
N PRO A 199 -8.13 14.05 8.81
CA PRO A 199 -8.02 14.20 10.25
C PRO A 199 -7.23 13.04 10.88
N PRO A 200 -6.45 13.29 11.96
CA PRO A 200 -5.70 12.25 12.64
C PRO A 200 -6.67 11.25 13.30
N GLY A 201 -6.37 9.96 13.15
CA GLY A 201 -7.20 8.86 13.64
C GLY A 201 -6.38 7.68 14.14
N GLU A 202 -7.07 6.66 14.66
CA GLU A 202 -6.40 5.43 15.11
C GLU A 202 -5.87 4.64 13.91
N PRO A 203 -4.56 4.30 13.88
CA PRO A 203 -4.00 3.46 12.83
C PRO A 203 -4.62 2.06 12.83
N THR A 204 -4.85 1.51 11.64
CA THR A 204 -5.42 0.17 11.45
C THR A 204 -4.34 -0.77 10.92
N ASN A 205 -3.98 -1.79 11.70
CA ASN A 205 -3.09 -2.86 11.25
C ASN A 205 -3.80 -3.74 10.22
N LEU A 206 -3.14 -3.99 9.09
CA LEU A 206 -3.74 -4.70 7.96
C LEU A 206 -3.16 -6.10 7.78
N LEU A 207 -1.83 -6.22 7.85
CA LEU A 207 -1.12 -7.47 7.69
C LEU A 207 0.18 -7.44 8.49
N HIS A 208 0.50 -8.55 9.14
CA HIS A 208 1.66 -8.72 9.99
C HIS A 208 2.57 -9.85 9.50
N GLY A 209 3.73 -10.04 10.15
CA GLY A 209 4.71 -11.07 9.76
C GLY A 209 5.33 -10.82 8.40
N LEU A 210 5.46 -9.57 7.96
CA LEU A 210 5.96 -9.24 6.62
C LEU A 210 7.44 -9.58 6.47
N THR A 211 7.76 -10.25 5.37
CA THR A 211 9.14 -10.55 4.94
C THR A 211 9.51 -9.86 3.64
N GLU A 212 8.52 -9.52 2.81
CA GLU A 212 8.66 -8.79 1.55
C GLU A 212 7.51 -7.79 1.44
N ILE A 213 7.81 -6.57 1.01
CA ILE A 213 6.81 -5.60 0.56
C ILE A 213 7.40 -4.71 -0.52
N GLN A 214 6.69 -4.58 -1.63
CA GLN A 214 7.04 -3.68 -2.72
C GLN A 214 5.79 -2.98 -3.23
N TRP A 215 5.89 -1.67 -3.32
CA TRP A 215 4.93 -0.83 -4.03
C TRP A 215 5.56 -0.39 -5.35
N SER A 216 4.77 -0.41 -6.40
CA SER A 216 5.13 0.19 -7.68
C SER A 216 3.88 0.76 -8.32
N VAL A 217 4.07 1.72 -9.22
CA VAL A 217 2.95 2.36 -9.91
C VAL A 217 3.14 2.31 -11.40
N LEU A 218 2.04 2.38 -12.16
CA LEU A 218 2.06 2.58 -13.60
C LEU A 218 1.50 3.98 -13.91
N PRO A 219 2.32 4.94 -14.33
CA PRO A 219 1.86 6.28 -14.69
C PRO A 219 0.94 6.27 -15.92
N ARG A 220 0.08 7.29 -16.07
CA ARG A 220 -0.88 7.37 -17.20
C ARG A 220 -0.24 7.72 -18.54
N GLU A 221 0.78 8.57 -18.54
CA GLU A 221 1.38 9.12 -19.76
C GLU A 221 2.69 8.43 -20.19
N LEU A 222 3.31 7.66 -19.29
CA LEU A 222 4.51 6.88 -19.61
C LEU A 222 4.10 5.59 -20.35
N SER A 223 5.01 5.08 -21.20
CA SER A 223 4.79 3.80 -21.87
C SER A 223 4.45 2.74 -20.81
N ALA A 224 3.39 1.96 -21.06
CA ALA A 224 2.76 1.05 -20.10
C ALA A 224 3.66 -0.11 -19.58
N GLU A 225 4.96 -0.04 -19.79
CA GLU A 225 5.95 -1.06 -19.49
C GLU A 225 6.86 -0.70 -18.30
N VAL A 226 6.92 0.56 -17.87
CA VAL A 226 7.82 1.00 -16.80
C VAL A 226 7.05 1.20 -15.49
N TRP A 227 7.47 0.46 -14.46
CA TRP A 227 6.94 0.52 -13.10
C TRP A 227 7.96 1.19 -12.17
N PRO A 228 7.88 2.52 -11.95
CA PRO A 228 8.74 3.18 -10.98
C PRO A 228 8.44 2.75 -9.54
N ASP A 229 9.50 2.63 -8.74
CA ASP A 229 9.44 2.36 -7.29
C ASP A 229 9.29 3.64 -6.45
N VAL A 230 9.43 4.82 -7.07
CA VAL A 230 9.23 6.15 -6.46
C VAL A 230 8.41 6.99 -7.43
N TYR A 231 7.36 7.64 -6.93
CA TYR A 231 6.49 8.46 -7.77
C TYR A 231 5.75 9.49 -6.94
N ALA A 232 5.60 10.69 -7.48
CA ALA A 232 4.87 11.75 -6.81
C ALA A 232 3.94 12.46 -7.79
N ALA A 233 2.67 12.52 -7.43
CA ALA A 233 1.60 13.10 -8.22
C ALA A 233 1.00 14.26 -7.44
N TYR A 234 1.64 15.42 -7.54
CA TYR A 234 1.20 16.64 -6.85
C TYR A 234 0.20 17.46 -7.67
N LEU A 235 0.04 17.13 -8.95
CA LEU A 235 -0.89 17.76 -9.87
C LEU A 235 -1.90 16.71 -10.33
N ALA A 236 -3.19 17.08 -10.31
CA ALA A 236 -4.35 16.27 -10.64
C ALA A 236 -4.28 15.43 -11.94
N GLN A 237 -3.35 15.75 -12.82
CA GLN A 237 -3.19 15.15 -14.14
C GLN A 237 -2.24 13.94 -14.15
N ASP A 238 -1.42 13.78 -13.11
CA ASP A 238 -0.33 12.79 -13.09
C ASP A 238 -0.56 11.72 -12.00
N PHE A 239 -1.81 11.32 -11.76
CA PHE A 239 -2.09 10.20 -10.85
C PHE A 239 -1.76 8.85 -11.51
N PRO A 240 -1.25 7.86 -10.76
CA PRO A 240 -0.91 6.57 -11.34
C PRO A 240 -2.17 5.91 -11.89
N PHE A 241 -2.08 5.25 -13.05
CA PHE A 241 -3.16 4.45 -13.63
C PHE A 241 -3.38 3.15 -12.86
N VAL A 242 -2.29 2.50 -12.42
CA VAL A 242 -2.33 1.26 -11.65
C VAL A 242 -1.37 1.36 -10.48
N ILE A 243 -1.78 0.86 -9.32
CA ILE A 243 -0.91 0.65 -8.16
C ILE A 243 -0.73 -0.85 -8.00
N ARG A 244 0.52 -1.32 -7.95
CA ARG A 244 0.85 -2.73 -7.70
C ARG A 244 1.46 -2.89 -6.31
N LEU A 245 0.98 -3.90 -5.60
CA LEU A 245 1.47 -4.31 -4.29
C LEU A 245 1.90 -5.77 -4.35
N ILE A 246 3.17 -6.01 -4.07
CA ILE A 246 3.72 -7.34 -3.85
C ILE A 246 4.04 -7.46 -2.36
N LEU A 247 3.65 -8.57 -1.74
CA LEU A 247 3.93 -8.85 -0.35
C LEU A 247 4.16 -10.34 -0.09
N ALA A 248 4.95 -10.64 0.94
CA ALA A 248 5.12 -12.00 1.45
C ALA A 248 5.18 -12.00 2.99
N THR A 249 4.71 -13.09 3.60
CA THR A 249 4.71 -13.31 5.05
C THR A 249 5.69 -14.42 5.45
N ASP A 250 6.08 -14.42 6.72
CA ASP A 250 6.91 -15.44 7.37
C ASP A 250 6.31 -16.86 7.34
N GLU A 251 4.97 -16.97 7.31
CA GLU A 251 4.25 -18.24 7.11
C GLU A 251 4.20 -18.70 5.64
N GLY A 252 4.85 -17.96 4.73
CA GLY A 252 4.99 -18.33 3.32
C GLY A 252 3.78 -17.97 2.44
N LEU A 253 2.88 -17.11 2.91
CA LEU A 253 1.86 -16.52 2.03
C LEU A 253 2.50 -15.46 1.14
N ARG A 254 2.13 -15.42 -0.14
CA ARG A 254 2.57 -14.40 -1.09
C ARG A 254 1.38 -13.86 -1.87
N ALA A 255 1.36 -12.55 -2.08
CA ALA A 255 0.40 -11.89 -2.95
C ALA A 255 1.10 -10.92 -3.90
N ASP A 256 0.51 -10.79 -5.08
CA ASP A 256 0.87 -9.85 -6.12
C ASP A 256 -0.43 -9.31 -6.71
N TRP A 257 -0.75 -8.07 -6.38
CA TRP A 257 -1.99 -7.42 -6.75
C TRP A 257 -1.72 -6.16 -7.55
N ALA A 258 -2.50 -5.97 -8.60
CA ALA A 258 -2.58 -4.73 -9.36
C ALA A 258 -3.98 -4.13 -9.18
N PHE A 259 -4.03 -2.85 -8.82
CA PHE A 259 -5.24 -2.10 -8.57
C PHE A 259 -5.33 -0.94 -9.55
N GLU A 260 -6.31 -0.98 -10.45
CA GLU A 260 -6.66 0.17 -11.28
C GLU A 260 -7.16 1.32 -10.38
N THR A 261 -6.66 2.52 -10.65
CA THR A 261 -7.06 3.71 -9.91
C THR A 261 -8.28 4.35 -10.54
N ASN A 262 -9.22 4.74 -9.69
CA ASN A 262 -10.30 5.64 -10.07
C ASN A 262 -10.06 6.98 -9.39
N VAL A 263 -9.87 7.99 -10.22
CA VAL A 263 -9.59 9.35 -9.76
C VAL A 263 -10.91 10.11 -9.74
N VAL A 264 -11.27 10.61 -8.56
CA VAL A 264 -12.45 11.46 -8.38
C VAL A 264 -11.99 12.91 -8.34
N THR A 265 -12.49 13.74 -9.26
CA THR A 265 -12.23 15.19 -9.24
C THR A 265 -13.09 15.85 -8.17
N ARG A 266 -12.50 16.71 -7.33
CA ARG A 266 -13.31 17.60 -6.46
C ARG A 266 -14.24 18.42 -7.35
N GLY A 267 -15.55 18.41 -7.11
CA GLY A 267 -16.46 19.33 -7.78
C GLY A 267 -16.48 20.64 -7.02
N VAL A 268 -16.26 21.79 -7.67
CA VAL A 268 -16.63 23.08 -7.05
C VAL A 268 -18.15 23.13 -7.00
N ALA A 269 -18.73 23.26 -5.81
CA ALA A 269 -20.13 23.64 -5.71
C ALA A 269 -20.30 25.05 -6.30
N PRO A 270 -21.23 25.27 -7.24
CA PRO A 270 -21.45 26.57 -7.87
C PRO A 270 -21.89 27.65 -6.89
#